data_AF-A0A8J6SQF5-F1
#
_entry.id   AF-A0A8J6SQF5-F1
#
_cell.length_a   1.000
_cell.length_b   1.000
_cell.length_c   1.000
_cell.angle_alpha   90.00
_cell.angle_beta   90.00
_cell.angle_gamma   90.00
#
_symmetry.space_group_name_H-M   'P 1'
#
loop_
_entity.id
_entity.type
_entity.pdbx_description
1 polymer ?
#
loop_
_entity_poly.entity_id
_entity_poly.type
_entity_poly.pdbx_seq_one_letter_code
_entity_poly.pdbx_strand_id
1 'polypeptide(L)'
;MLSAQQAQALHGTEGDGCWNPSVCYSRRSYARNRDRINQTRSLKRKEGKLEQISVEFEPLIQTVFGVLVVYRKAGVDTPVHAIAAEIWQGQEKVAIVPPVHCIGMVPSQVHTYIVKMLSVLEERYGIRKFASQTRLNPDLCAIRPCPLQG
;
A
#
# COMPACT_ATOMS: atom_id res chain seq x y z
N MET A 1 -18.18 44.54 10.83
CA MET A 1 -19.67 44.50 10.80
C MET A 1 -20.20 45.38 11.92
N LEU A 2 -21.28 46.13 11.64
CA LEU A 2 -21.96 46.96 12.65
C LEU A 2 -22.45 46.13 13.86
N SER A 3 -22.72 46.78 14.98
CA SER A 3 -23.49 46.17 16.08
C SER A 3 -24.96 46.00 15.65
N ALA A 4 -25.75 45.24 16.42
CA ALA A 4 -27.17 45.08 16.11
C ALA A 4 -27.94 46.39 16.29
N GLN A 5 -27.61 47.16 17.32
CA GLN A 5 -28.20 48.47 17.61
C GLN A 5 -27.86 49.50 16.52
N GLN A 6 -26.61 49.54 16.07
CA GLN A 6 -26.19 50.43 14.97
C GLN A 6 -26.91 50.09 13.65
N ALA A 7 -27.08 48.81 13.35
CA ALA A 7 -27.81 48.38 12.17
C ALA A 7 -29.32 48.65 12.29
N GLN A 8 -29.89 48.53 13.49
CA GLN A 8 -31.29 48.86 13.75
C GLN A 8 -31.55 50.37 13.71
N ALA A 9 -30.59 51.21 14.10
CA ALA A 9 -30.71 52.65 13.93
C ALA A 9 -30.69 53.04 12.44
N LEU A 10 -29.77 52.47 11.66
CA LEU A 10 -29.64 52.77 10.22
C LEU A 10 -30.75 52.19 9.35
N HIS A 11 -31.30 51.03 9.73
CA HIS A 11 -32.30 50.34 8.93
C HIS A 11 -33.69 50.29 9.59
N GLY A 12 -33.83 50.84 10.79
CA GLY A 12 -35.08 50.90 11.53
C GLY A 12 -35.95 52.07 11.10
N THR A 13 -36.88 52.45 11.97
CA THR A 13 -37.86 53.51 11.73
C THR A 13 -37.24 54.87 11.48
N GLU A 14 -36.07 55.15 12.06
CA GLU A 14 -35.31 56.39 11.86
C GLU A 14 -34.37 56.35 10.63
N GLY A 15 -34.34 55.21 9.92
CA GLY A 15 -33.48 54.96 8.77
C GLY A 15 -34.27 54.58 7.52
N ASP A 16 -33.87 53.52 6.84
CA ASP A 16 -34.54 53.05 5.61
C ASP A 16 -35.79 52.17 5.84
N GLY A 17 -36.17 51.91 7.09
CA GLY A 17 -37.37 51.15 7.46
C GLY A 17 -37.34 49.66 7.09
N CYS A 18 -36.21 49.11 6.60
CA CYS A 18 -36.15 47.71 6.16
C CYS A 18 -35.83 46.70 7.28
N TRP A 19 -35.60 47.16 8.51
CA TRP A 19 -35.28 46.31 9.65
C TRP A 19 -36.46 45.45 10.07
N ASN A 20 -36.33 44.14 9.86
CA ASN A 20 -37.29 43.14 10.33
C ASN A 20 -36.68 42.31 11.48
N PRO A 21 -37.14 42.49 12.73
CA PRO A 21 -36.62 41.74 13.89
C PRO A 21 -36.70 40.21 13.73
N SER A 22 -37.67 39.69 12.97
CA SER A 22 -37.84 38.23 12.80
C SER A 22 -36.71 37.57 11.99
N VAL A 23 -36.02 38.33 11.11
CA VAL A 23 -35.04 37.76 10.16
C VAL A 23 -33.68 38.45 10.19
N CYS A 24 -33.63 39.76 10.50
CA CYS A 24 -32.40 40.54 10.42
C CYS A 24 -31.35 40.12 11.45
N TYR A 25 -31.75 39.73 12.66
CA TYR A 25 -30.81 39.17 13.64
C TYR A 25 -30.16 37.88 13.15
N SER A 26 -30.97 36.95 12.61
CA SER A 26 -30.50 35.66 12.09
C SER A 26 -29.57 35.84 10.87
N ARG A 27 -29.98 36.67 9.90
CA ARG A 27 -29.16 36.97 8.71
C ARG A 27 -27.81 37.58 9.07
N ARG A 28 -27.77 38.49 10.04
CA ARG A 28 -26.51 39.10 10.48
C ARG A 28 -25.65 38.13 11.28
N SER A 29 -26.25 37.27 12.11
CA SER A 29 -25.54 36.18 12.78
C SER A 29 -24.92 35.22 11.77
N TYR A 30 -25.68 34.85 10.74
CA TYR A 30 -25.19 34.03 9.63
C TYR A 30 -24.04 34.72 8.89
N ALA A 31 -24.19 35.99 8.54
CA ALA A 31 -23.14 36.73 7.84
C ALA A 31 -21.83 36.78 8.68
N ARG A 32 -21.93 37.01 10.00
CA ARG A 32 -20.75 37.00 10.90
C ARG A 32 -20.09 35.63 11.00
N ASN A 33 -20.89 34.57 10.97
CA ASN A 33 -20.43 33.20 11.17
C ASN A 33 -20.37 32.41 9.85
N ARG A 34 -20.40 33.09 8.69
CA ARG A 34 -20.61 32.46 7.39
C ARG A 34 -19.55 31.39 7.14
N ASP A 35 -18.29 31.73 7.37
CA ASP A 35 -17.17 30.85 7.08
C ASP A 35 -17.17 29.65 8.03
N ARG A 36 -17.45 29.86 9.32
CA ARG A 36 -17.62 28.78 10.31
C ARG A 36 -18.76 27.82 9.93
N ILE A 37 -19.93 28.36 9.58
CA ILE A 37 -21.10 27.56 9.20
C ILE A 37 -20.83 26.77 7.90
N ASN A 38 -20.19 27.40 6.92
CA ASN A 38 -19.80 26.75 5.68
C ASN A 38 -18.75 25.67 5.91
N GLN A 39 -17.78 25.90 6.79
CA GLN A 39 -16.78 24.90 7.19
C GLN A 39 -17.46 23.70 7.86
N THR A 40 -18.38 23.92 8.81
CA THR A 40 -19.14 22.83 9.46
C THR A 40 -19.97 22.04 8.45
N ARG A 41 -20.63 22.71 7.50
CA ARG A 41 -21.38 22.05 6.42
C ARG A 41 -20.47 21.28 5.46
N SER A 42 -19.26 21.78 5.20
CA SER A 42 -18.25 21.11 4.39
C SER A 42 -17.74 19.83 5.07
N LEU A 43 -17.46 19.89 6.37
CA LEU A 43 -17.04 18.73 7.17
C LEU A 43 -18.13 17.65 7.19
N LYS A 44 -19.39 18.01 7.44
CA LYS A 44 -20.53 17.06 7.40
C LYS A 44 -20.74 16.41 6.03
N ARG A 45 -20.39 17.09 4.93
CA ARG A 45 -20.43 16.49 3.57
C ARG A 45 -19.26 15.53 3.33
N LYS A 46 -18.09 15.80 3.93
CA LYS A 46 -16.93 14.91 3.87
C LYS A 46 -17.09 13.67 4.76
N GLU A 47 -17.88 13.75 5.81
CA GLU A 47 -18.34 12.61 6.62
C GLU A 47 -19.42 11.75 5.90
N GLY A 48 -19.47 11.78 4.57
CA GLY A 48 -20.15 10.72 3.83
C GLY A 48 -19.56 9.39 4.26
N LYS A 49 -20.40 8.51 4.83
CA LYS A 49 -20.04 7.22 5.43
C LYS A 49 -18.98 6.51 4.57
N LEU A 50 -17.74 6.52 5.03
CA LEU A 50 -16.73 5.62 4.50
C LEU A 50 -17.21 4.20 4.79
N GLU A 51 -17.35 3.41 3.74
CA GLU A 51 -17.63 2.00 3.87
C GLU A 51 -16.41 1.33 4.51
N GLN A 52 -16.59 0.81 5.72
CA GLN A 52 -15.55 0.06 6.40
C GLN A 52 -15.61 -1.38 5.92
N ILE A 53 -14.71 -1.74 5.02
CA ILE A 53 -14.57 -3.12 4.52
C ILE A 53 -13.83 -3.93 5.58
N SER A 54 -14.50 -4.89 6.20
CA SER A 54 -13.85 -5.89 7.05
C SER A 54 -13.18 -6.95 6.18
N VAL A 55 -11.86 -7.13 6.34
CA VAL A 55 -11.10 -8.21 5.70
C VAL A 55 -10.89 -9.30 6.74
N GLU A 56 -11.52 -10.46 6.54
CA GLU A 56 -11.18 -11.67 7.28
C GLU A 56 -9.83 -12.19 6.76
N PHE A 57 -8.90 -12.46 7.67
CA PHE A 57 -7.57 -12.96 7.34
C PHE A 57 -7.35 -14.30 8.06
N GLU A 58 -6.91 -15.32 7.33
CA GLU A 58 -6.56 -16.63 7.89
C GLU A 58 -5.35 -16.51 8.83
N PRO A 59 -5.25 -17.31 9.90
CA PRO A 59 -4.09 -17.26 10.78
C PRO A 59 -2.78 -17.42 10.00
N LEU A 60 -1.83 -16.50 10.18
CA LEU A 60 -0.52 -16.48 9.50
C LEU A 60 0.25 -17.81 9.60
N ILE A 61 -0.05 -18.61 10.62
CA ILE A 61 0.54 -19.93 10.88
C ILE A 61 0.23 -20.91 9.74
N GLN A 62 -0.92 -20.78 9.08
CA GLN A 62 -1.34 -21.67 8.00
C GLN A 62 -0.92 -21.16 6.62
N THR A 63 -0.49 -19.91 6.50
CA THR A 63 -0.09 -19.31 5.23
C THR A 63 1.19 -19.95 4.71
N VAL A 64 1.08 -20.60 3.55
CA VAL A 64 2.22 -21.15 2.81
C VAL A 64 2.70 -20.10 1.81
N PHE A 65 4.00 -19.81 1.80
CA PHE A 65 4.60 -18.82 0.90
C PHE A 65 6.00 -19.23 0.44
N GLY A 66 6.39 -18.71 -0.72
CA GLY A 66 7.70 -18.94 -1.32
C GLY A 66 8.63 -17.73 -1.19
N VAL A 67 9.92 -17.99 -0.98
CA VAL A 67 11.01 -17.01 -1.06
C VAL A 67 11.94 -17.40 -2.20
N LEU A 68 12.16 -16.48 -3.15
CA LEU A 68 13.13 -16.70 -4.22
C LEU A 68 14.54 -16.43 -3.69
N VAL A 69 15.45 -17.38 -3.82
CA VAL A 69 16.85 -17.24 -3.43
C VAL A 69 17.69 -17.02 -4.67
N VAL A 70 18.40 -15.91 -4.74
CA VAL A 70 19.23 -15.51 -5.89
C VAL A 70 20.68 -15.36 -5.45
N TYR A 71 21.56 -16.19 -6.02
CA TYR A 71 22.99 -16.10 -5.83
C TYR A 71 23.54 -15.09 -6.84
N ARG A 72 23.90 -13.89 -6.37
CA ARG A 72 24.35 -12.78 -7.22
C ARG A 72 25.23 -11.83 -6.42
N LYS A 73 26.36 -11.40 -7.00
CA LYS A 73 27.26 -10.41 -6.39
C LYS A 73 26.51 -9.08 -6.21
N ALA A 74 26.83 -8.33 -5.15
CA ALA A 74 26.29 -6.98 -5.01
C ALA A 74 26.75 -6.08 -6.18
N GLY A 75 25.90 -5.17 -6.63
CA GLY A 75 26.19 -4.25 -7.73
C GLY A 75 25.11 -4.22 -8.81
N VAL A 76 25.18 -3.17 -9.65
CA VAL A 76 24.32 -3.02 -10.82
C VAL A 76 24.75 -4.02 -11.89
N ASP A 77 23.78 -4.65 -12.56
CA ASP A 77 23.99 -5.58 -13.69
C ASP A 77 24.94 -6.77 -13.48
N THR A 78 25.27 -7.11 -12.23
CA THR A 78 25.99 -8.35 -11.93
C THR A 78 25.18 -9.58 -12.35
N PRO A 79 25.80 -10.58 -13.01
CA PRO A 79 25.08 -11.74 -13.51
C PRO A 79 24.54 -12.59 -12.36
N VAL A 80 23.42 -13.26 -12.61
CA VAL A 80 22.86 -14.26 -11.70
C VAL A 80 23.70 -15.52 -11.83
N HIS A 81 24.29 -15.97 -10.72
CA HIS A 81 25.10 -17.20 -10.68
C HIS A 81 24.21 -18.45 -10.56
N ALA A 82 23.23 -18.40 -9.66
CA ALA A 82 22.29 -19.49 -9.42
C ALA A 82 20.99 -18.97 -8.83
N ILE A 83 19.92 -19.77 -8.93
CA ILE A 83 18.63 -19.51 -8.31
C ILE A 83 18.10 -20.75 -7.61
N ALA A 84 17.41 -20.56 -6.49
CA ALA A 84 16.71 -21.55 -5.69
C ALA A 84 15.39 -20.96 -5.18
N ALA A 85 14.58 -21.77 -4.51
CA ALA A 85 13.46 -21.27 -3.72
C ALA A 85 13.34 -22.00 -2.39
N GLU A 86 12.81 -21.29 -1.41
CA GLU A 86 12.45 -21.85 -0.11
C GLU A 86 10.95 -21.70 0.08
N ILE A 87 10.31 -22.74 0.59
CA ILE A 87 8.88 -22.76 0.87
C ILE A 87 8.72 -22.80 2.38
N TRP A 88 7.91 -21.88 2.89
CA TRP A 88 7.69 -21.67 4.31
C TRP A 88 6.20 -21.76 4.63
N GLN A 89 5.88 -22.29 5.81
CA GLN A 89 4.55 -22.25 6.40
C GLN A 89 4.67 -21.57 7.76
N GLY A 90 4.11 -20.36 7.88
CA GLY A 90 4.37 -19.51 9.04
C GLY A 90 5.87 -19.22 9.22
N GLN A 91 6.49 -19.81 10.25
CA GLN A 91 7.92 -19.65 10.57
C GLN A 91 8.76 -20.90 10.27
N GLU A 92 8.14 -21.98 9.78
CA GLU A 92 8.82 -23.23 9.51
C GLU A 92 9.13 -23.36 8.00
N LYS A 93 10.36 -23.77 7.67
CA LYS A 93 10.75 -24.09 6.30
C LYS A 93 10.32 -25.51 5.99
N VAL A 94 9.33 -25.66 5.12
CA VAL A 94 8.69 -26.95 4.82
C VAL A 94 9.22 -27.62 3.55
N ALA A 95 9.78 -26.85 2.61
CA ALA A 95 10.41 -27.42 1.41
C ALA A 95 11.44 -26.48 0.78
N ILE A 96 12.26 -27.04 -0.11
CA ILE A 96 13.23 -26.30 -0.92
C ILE A 96 13.13 -26.72 -2.39
N VAL A 97 13.32 -25.76 -3.28
CA VAL A 97 13.73 -26.00 -4.66
C VAL A 97 15.26 -25.84 -4.68
N PRO A 98 16.03 -26.93 -4.90
CA PRO A 98 17.49 -26.87 -4.88
C PRO A 98 18.05 -25.84 -5.86
N PRO A 99 19.23 -25.25 -5.55
CA PRO A 99 19.83 -24.25 -6.41
C PRO A 99 20.27 -24.85 -7.74
N VAL A 100 20.05 -24.10 -8.82
CA VAL A 100 20.52 -24.42 -10.18
C VAL A 100 21.40 -23.30 -10.69
N HIS A 101 22.56 -23.65 -11.25
CA HIS A 101 23.44 -22.68 -11.91
C HIS A 101 22.74 -22.05 -13.12
N CYS A 102 22.85 -20.72 -13.22
CA CYS A 102 22.34 -19.95 -14.36
C CYS A 102 23.45 -19.66 -15.39
N ILE A 103 24.60 -20.34 -15.30
CA ILE A 103 25.72 -20.12 -16.22
C ILE A 103 25.31 -20.45 -17.65
N GLY A 104 25.61 -19.54 -18.58
CA GLY A 104 25.22 -19.65 -19.98
C GLY A 104 23.76 -19.27 -20.26
N MET A 105 22.96 -18.95 -19.23
CA MET A 105 21.60 -18.45 -19.42
C MET A 105 21.59 -16.93 -19.60
N VAL A 106 20.82 -16.47 -20.59
CA VAL A 106 20.50 -15.04 -20.72
C VAL A 106 19.39 -14.64 -19.73
N PRO A 107 19.22 -13.35 -19.39
CA PRO A 107 18.21 -12.94 -18.38
C PRO A 107 16.80 -13.45 -18.66
N SER A 108 16.34 -13.46 -19.92
CA SER A 108 15.01 -13.98 -20.28
C SER A 108 14.84 -15.48 -20.01
N GLN A 109 15.91 -16.27 -20.16
CA GLN A 109 15.88 -17.70 -19.81
C GLN A 109 15.80 -17.91 -18.30
N VAL A 110 16.52 -17.10 -17.51
CA VAL A 110 16.42 -17.12 -16.04
C VAL A 110 15.00 -16.78 -15.61
N HIS A 111 14.40 -15.71 -16.17
CA HIS A 111 13.00 -15.37 -15.90
C HIS A 111 12.04 -16.50 -16.29
N THR A 112 12.24 -17.13 -17.45
CA THR A 112 11.42 -18.27 -17.90
C THR A 112 11.50 -19.43 -16.91
N TYR A 113 12.69 -19.72 -16.37
CA TYR A 113 12.86 -20.75 -15.34
C TYR A 113 12.13 -20.40 -14.05
N ILE A 114 12.20 -19.14 -13.60
CA ILE A 114 11.48 -18.66 -12.41
C ILE A 114 9.96 -18.80 -12.61
N VAL A 115 9.42 -18.50 -13.80
CA VAL A 115 8.00 -18.69 -14.11
C VAL A 115 7.61 -20.17 -14.05
N LYS A 116 8.41 -21.07 -14.63
CA LYS A 116 8.17 -22.51 -14.54
C LYS A 116 8.22 -23.02 -13.09
N MET A 117 9.15 -22.50 -12.29
CA MET A 117 9.24 -22.79 -10.88
C MET A 117 7.94 -22.38 -10.16
N LEU A 118 7.44 -21.17 -10.41
CA LEU A 118 6.16 -20.72 -9.86
C LEU A 118 4.99 -21.60 -10.28
N SER A 119 4.94 -22.09 -11.52
CA SER A 119 3.89 -23.03 -11.95
C SER A 119 3.87 -24.32 -11.11
N VAL A 120 5.05 -24.87 -10.80
CA VAL A 120 5.17 -26.05 -9.93
C VAL A 120 4.78 -25.73 -8.48
N LEU A 121 5.14 -24.55 -7.98
CA LEU A 121 4.80 -24.14 -6.62
C LEU A 121 3.31 -23.78 -6.48
N GLU A 122 2.68 -23.24 -7.53
CA GLU A 122 1.23 -23.02 -7.57
C GLU A 122 0.48 -24.35 -7.51
N GLU A 123 0.88 -25.33 -8.33
CA GLU A 123 0.25 -26.65 -8.34
C GLU A 123 0.37 -27.39 -6.99
N ARG A 124 1.53 -27.30 -6.34
CA ARG A 124 1.80 -28.05 -5.09
C ARG A 124 1.39 -27.34 -3.82
N TYR A 125 1.49 -26.01 -3.78
CA TYR A 125 1.37 -25.21 -2.56
C TYR A 125 0.43 -24.00 -2.71
N GLY A 126 -0.14 -23.76 -3.89
CA GLY A 126 -0.96 -22.57 -4.15
C GLY A 126 -0.14 -21.26 -4.25
N ILE A 127 1.19 -21.33 -4.35
CA ILE A 127 2.06 -20.16 -4.39
C ILE A 127 2.11 -19.58 -5.81
N ARG A 128 1.36 -18.50 -6.05
CA ARG A 128 1.32 -17.80 -7.35
C ARG A 128 2.45 -16.78 -7.55
N LYS A 129 3.05 -16.32 -6.46
CA LYS A 129 4.13 -15.33 -6.45
C LYS A 129 5.03 -15.56 -5.25
N PHE A 130 6.29 -15.20 -5.37
CA PHE A 130 7.19 -15.14 -4.22
C PHE A 130 6.79 -13.98 -3.30
N ALA A 131 6.78 -14.25 -2.00
CA ALA A 131 6.54 -13.22 -0.98
C ALA A 131 7.73 -12.27 -0.84
N SER A 132 8.94 -12.78 -1.09
CA SER A 132 10.17 -11.99 -1.05
C SER A 132 11.27 -12.61 -1.92
N GLN A 133 12.34 -11.85 -2.10
CA GLN A 133 13.57 -12.31 -2.76
C GLN A 133 14.76 -12.10 -1.82
N THR A 134 15.50 -13.18 -1.57
CA THR A 134 16.73 -13.17 -0.78
C THR A 134 17.94 -13.21 -1.72
N ARG A 135 18.89 -12.29 -1.53
CA ARG A 135 20.16 -12.29 -2.26
C ARG A 135 21.26 -12.93 -1.42
N LEU A 136 21.93 -13.92 -1.97
CA LEU A 136 23.13 -14.53 -1.40
C LEU A 136 24.37 -14.21 -2.25
N ASN A 137 25.54 -14.14 -1.62
CA ASN A 137 26.80 -14.05 -2.34
C ASN A 137 27.04 -15.38 -3.11
N PRO A 138 27.42 -15.37 -4.40
CA PRO A 138 27.79 -16.57 -5.15
C PRO A 138 28.85 -17.45 -4.51
N ASP A 139 29.71 -16.90 -3.65
CA ASP A 139 30.70 -17.68 -2.89
C ASP A 139 30.04 -18.69 -1.93
N LEU A 140 28.78 -18.45 -1.55
CA LEU A 140 27.97 -19.36 -0.74
C LEU A 140 27.25 -20.44 -1.57
N CYS A 141 27.54 -20.54 -2.88
CA CYS A 141 26.97 -21.58 -3.72
C CYS A 141 27.41 -22.97 -3.26
N ALA A 142 26.44 -23.83 -2.93
CA ALA A 142 26.68 -25.20 -2.49
C ALA A 142 26.72 -26.22 -3.64
N ILE A 143 26.38 -25.83 -4.88
CA ILE A 143 26.38 -26.72 -6.05
C ILE A 143 27.82 -27.16 -6.35
N ARG A 144 28.03 -28.44 -6.68
CA ARG A 144 29.35 -28.98 -7.06
C ARG A 144 29.26 -29.80 -8.35
N PRO A 145 30.20 -29.63 -9.31
CA PRO A 145 31.28 -28.62 -9.33
C PRO A 145 30.73 -27.19 -9.51
N CYS A 146 31.35 -26.20 -8.85
CA CYS A 146 30.97 -24.77 -8.96
C CYS A 146 32.02 -24.00 -9.76
N PRO A 147 31.66 -23.31 -10.85
CA PRO A 147 32.62 -22.56 -11.67
C PRO A 147 33.29 -21.37 -10.98
N LEU A 148 32.79 -20.94 -9.82
CA LEU A 148 33.40 -19.88 -9.02
C LEU A 148 34.33 -20.40 -7.91
N GLN A 149 34.36 -21.72 -7.68
CA GLN A 149 35.12 -22.36 -6.60
C GLN A 149 36.01 -23.48 -7.15
N GLY A 150 36.56 -23.26 -8.36
CA GLY A 150 37.45 -24.19 -9.05
C GLY A 150 38.71 -24.51 -8.25
#